data_AF-A0A1W9U8A1-F1
#
_entry.id   AF-A0A1W9U8A1-F1
#
_cell.length_a   1.000
_cell.length_b   1.000
_cell.length_c   1.000
_cell.angle_alpha   90.00
_cell.angle_beta   90.00
_cell.angle_gamma   90.00
#
_symmetry.space_group_name_H-M   'P 1'
#
loop_
_entity.id
_entity.type
_entity.pdbx_description
1 polymer ?
#
loop_
_entity_poly.entity_id
_entity_poly.type
_entity_poly.pdbx_seq_one_letter_code
_entity_poly.pdbx_strand_id
1 'polypeptide(L)'
;MKRYWMVHLRWMNLFIRLRSVRIFPSLWRLSVYEHRTFVQGVIWNINSFDQWGVELGKTLAENLNRELEQGKSIKGYDSSTNGLLSYCLDQ
;
A
#
# COMPACT_ATOMS: atom_id res chain seq x y z
N MET A 1 -7.56 13.96 -53.60
CA MET A 1 -6.20 13.84 -53.02
C MET A 1 -6.12 14.12 -51.50
N LYS A 2 -6.66 15.22 -50.96
CA LYS A 2 -6.52 15.56 -49.51
C LYS A 2 -7.11 14.54 -48.52
N ARG A 3 -8.20 13.84 -48.88
CA ARG A 3 -8.84 12.83 -48.01
C ARG A 3 -7.98 11.58 -47.77
N TYR A 4 -7.24 11.12 -48.77
CA TYR A 4 -6.41 9.90 -48.66
C TYR A 4 -5.23 10.12 -47.69
N TRP A 5 -4.55 11.26 -47.83
CA TRP A 5 -3.48 11.66 -46.92
C TRP A 5 -3.97 11.83 -45.48
N MET A 6 -5.16 12.39 -45.28
CA MET A 6 -5.74 12.58 -43.95
C MET A 6 -6.08 11.24 -43.26
N VAL A 7 -6.56 10.24 -44.01
CA VAL A 7 -6.79 8.90 -43.49
C VAL A 7 -5.47 8.24 -43.09
N HIS A 8 -4.43 8.33 -43.93
CA HIS A 8 -3.11 7.78 -43.64
C HIS A 8 -2.46 8.42 -42.39
N LEU A 9 -2.53 9.74 -42.26
CA LEU A 9 -2.10 10.48 -41.06
C LEU A 9 -2.91 10.09 -39.81
N ARG A 10 -4.21 9.82 -39.95
CA ARG A 10 -5.06 9.36 -38.84
C ARG A 10 -4.65 7.97 -38.35
N TRP A 11 -4.30 7.07 -39.26
CA TRP A 11 -3.80 5.73 -38.93
C TRP A 11 -2.39 5.77 -38.32
N MET A 12 -1.49 6.63 -38.82
CA MET A 12 -0.17 6.84 -38.19
C MET A 12 -0.29 7.37 -36.76
N ASN A 13 -1.15 8.36 -36.52
CA ASN A 13 -1.36 8.90 -35.18
C ASN A 13 -2.03 7.87 -34.24
N LEU A 14 -2.95 7.04 -34.74
CA LEU A 14 -3.55 5.96 -33.98
C LEU A 14 -2.50 4.89 -33.60
N PHE A 15 -1.60 4.54 -34.52
CA PHE A 15 -0.53 3.59 -34.28
C PHE A 15 0.48 4.10 -33.24
N ILE A 16 0.85 5.38 -33.31
CA ILE A 16 1.72 6.03 -32.30
C ILE A 16 1.02 6.09 -30.94
N ARG A 17 -0.30 6.36 -30.91
CA ARG A 17 -1.11 6.38 -29.69
C ARG A 17 -1.23 5.00 -29.04
N LEU A 18 -1.36 3.93 -29.84
CA LEU A 18 -1.40 2.54 -29.36
C LEU A 18 -0.04 2.05 -28.83
N ARG A 19 1.07 2.55 -29.38
CA ARG A 19 2.42 2.28 -28.85
C ARG A 19 2.69 3.00 -27.51
N SER A 20 1.89 4.02 -27.20
CA SER A 20 1.89 4.79 -25.95
C SER A 20 0.80 4.32 -24.97
N VAL A 21 0.36 3.05 -25.08
CA VAL A 21 -0.39 2.43 -23.98
C VAL A 21 0.59 2.22 -22.82
N ARG A 22 0.58 3.17 -21.88
CA ARG A 22 1.45 3.29 -20.70
C ARG A 22 1.47 2.06 -19.77
N ILE A 23 0.61 1.07 -20.01
CA ILE A 23 0.42 -0.13 -19.19
C ILE A 23 1.61 -1.08 -19.34
N PHE A 24 2.16 -1.21 -20.56
CA PHE A 24 3.26 -2.14 -20.81
C PHE A 24 4.49 -1.81 -19.96
N PRO A 25 4.99 -0.55 -19.90
CA PRO A 25 6.13 -0.17 -19.09
C PRO A 25 5.92 -0.19 -17.56
N SER A 26 4.69 -0.28 -17.05
CA SER A 26 4.43 -0.25 -15.60
C SER A 26 4.32 -1.64 -15.00
N LEU A 27 3.68 -2.57 -15.70
CA LEU A 27 3.47 -3.93 -15.20
C LEU A 27 4.78 -4.73 -15.13
N TRP A 28 5.67 -4.60 -16.14
CA TRP A 28 6.95 -5.30 -16.10
C TRP A 28 7.80 -4.91 -14.89
N ARG A 29 7.76 -3.63 -14.48
CA ARG A 29 8.50 -3.17 -13.31
C ARG A 29 7.96 -3.83 -12.05
N LEU A 30 6.63 -3.86 -11.90
CA LEU A 30 5.99 -4.48 -10.75
C LEU A 30 6.37 -5.95 -10.65
N SER A 31 6.29 -6.70 -11.75
CA SER A 31 6.69 -8.12 -11.79
C SER A 31 8.16 -8.35 -11.45
N VAL A 32 9.08 -7.47 -11.89
CA VAL A 32 10.49 -7.55 -11.51
C VAL A 32 10.68 -7.33 -10.01
N TYR A 33 9.96 -6.37 -9.41
CA TYR A 33 10.03 -6.12 -7.96
C TYR A 33 9.40 -7.25 -7.14
N GLU A 34 8.28 -7.82 -7.57
CA GLU A 34 7.65 -8.98 -6.92
C GLU A 34 8.61 -10.17 -6.90
N HIS A 35 9.24 -10.48 -8.03
CA HIS A 35 10.19 -11.59 -8.11
C HIS A 35 11.47 -11.32 -7.31
N ARG A 36 11.94 -10.06 -7.26
CA ARG A 36 13.07 -9.67 -6.41
C ARG A 36 12.78 -9.96 -4.93
N THR A 37 11.62 -9.53 -4.43
CA THR A 37 11.22 -9.76 -3.04
C THR A 37 11.09 -11.26 -2.74
N PHE A 38 10.53 -12.03 -3.67
CA PHE A 38 10.44 -13.49 -3.56
C PHE A 38 11.81 -14.16 -3.42
N VAL A 39 12.76 -13.87 -4.33
CA VAL A 39 14.10 -14.46 -4.30
C VAL A 39 14.85 -14.06 -3.02
N GLN A 40 14.72 -12.81 -2.59
CA GLN A 40 15.30 -12.35 -1.32
C GLN A 40 14.74 -13.11 -0.11
N GLY A 41 13.43 -13.38 -0.09
CA GLY A 41 12.80 -14.21 0.93
C GLY A 41 13.35 -15.64 0.98
N VAL A 42 13.51 -16.27 -0.20
CA VAL A 42 14.08 -17.62 -0.31
C VAL A 42 15.52 -17.65 0.20
N ILE A 43 16.35 -16.65 -0.15
CA ILE A 43 17.75 -16.56 0.32
C ILE A 43 17.82 -16.43 1.83
N TRP A 44 16.97 -15.60 2.43
CA TRP A 44 16.95 -15.40 3.88
C TRP A 44 16.15 -16.45 4.64
N ASN A 45 15.56 -17.43 3.95
CA ASN A 45 14.69 -18.45 4.53
C ASN A 45 13.55 -17.84 5.37
N ILE A 46 12.98 -16.73 4.89
CA ILE A 46 11.85 -16.01 5.50
C ILE A 46 10.64 -16.13 4.59
N ASN A 47 9.45 -16.29 5.16
CA ASN A 47 8.21 -16.26 4.40
C ASN A 47 7.86 -14.82 3.97
N SER A 48 8.10 -14.48 2.70
CA SER A 48 7.78 -13.16 2.13
C SER A 48 6.29 -12.87 1.96
N PHE A 49 5.42 -13.88 2.09
CA PHE A 49 3.97 -13.73 1.91
C PHE A 49 3.22 -13.64 3.23
N ASP A 50 3.93 -13.67 4.36
CA ASP A 50 3.33 -13.69 5.68
C ASP A 50 3.10 -12.29 6.27
N GLN A 51 2.10 -12.15 7.13
CA GLN A 51 1.69 -10.86 7.72
C GLN A 51 1.34 -10.93 9.23
N TRP A 52 1.96 -11.82 9.99
CA TRP A 52 1.77 -11.92 11.45
C TRP A 52 1.97 -10.58 12.21
N GLY A 53 2.87 -9.73 11.75
CA GLY A 53 3.19 -8.46 12.41
C GLY A 53 2.04 -7.45 12.48
N VAL A 54 0.95 -7.65 11.73
CA VAL A 54 -0.21 -6.76 11.70
C VAL A 54 -1.20 -7.06 12.83
N GLU A 55 -1.24 -8.29 13.33
CA GLU A 55 -2.31 -8.74 14.24
C GLU A 55 -2.21 -8.10 15.63
N LEU A 56 -1.01 -8.05 16.20
CA LEU A 56 -0.79 -7.47 17.53
C LEU A 56 -1.22 -6.00 17.60
N GLY A 57 -0.87 -5.22 16.58
CA GLY A 57 -1.27 -3.81 16.48
C GLY A 57 -2.78 -3.63 16.36
N LYS A 58 -3.46 -4.49 15.60
CA LYS A 58 -4.93 -4.49 15.49
C LYS A 58 -5.58 -4.76 16.85
N THR A 59 -5.14 -5.79 17.56
CA THR A 59 -5.69 -6.13 18.89
C THR A 59 -5.45 -5.03 19.92
N LEU A 60 -4.24 -4.44 19.94
CA LEU A 60 -3.91 -3.32 20.83
C LEU A 60 -4.79 -2.09 20.55
N ALA A 61 -4.94 -1.72 19.28
CA ALA A 61 -5.76 -0.59 18.88
C ALA A 61 -7.24 -0.80 19.22
N GLU A 62 -7.77 -2.02 19.01
CA GLU A 62 -9.14 -2.37 19.38
C GLU A 62 -9.38 -2.27 20.90
N ASN A 63 -8.44 -2.76 21.71
CA ASN A 63 -8.52 -2.68 23.16
C ASN A 63 -8.49 -1.22 23.64
N LEU A 64 -7.53 -0.43 23.14
CA LEU A 64 -7.43 1.00 23.46
C LEU A 64 -8.67 1.77 23.06
N ASN A 65 -9.25 1.48 21.89
CA ASN A 65 -10.49 2.15 21.44
C ASN A 65 -11.66 1.86 22.40
N ARG A 66 -11.81 0.61 22.85
CA ARG A 66 -12.85 0.24 23.83
C ARG A 66 -12.65 0.91 25.19
N GLU A 67 -11.40 1.06 25.63
CA GLU A 67 -11.10 1.70 26.91
C GLU A 67 -11.33 3.21 26.87
N LEU A 68 -11.04 3.86 25.73
CA LEU A 68 -11.35 5.27 25.48
C LEU A 68 -12.87 5.52 25.50
N GLU A 69 -13.67 4.66 24.85
CA GLU A 69 -15.14 4.75 24.88
C GLU A 69 -15.73 4.61 26.29
N GLN A 70 -15.07 3.86 27.18
CA GLN A 70 -15.51 3.64 28.55
C GLN A 70 -15.11 4.76 29.52
N GLY A 71 -14.29 5.73 29.09
CA GLY A 71 -13.93 6.93 29.87
C GLY A 71 -13.23 6.64 31.21
N LYS A 72 -12.65 5.45 31.40
CA LYS A 72 -11.95 5.08 32.64
C LYS A 72 -10.49 5.50 32.58
N SER A 73 -9.94 5.96 33.71
CA SER A 73 -8.49 6.16 33.88
C SER A 73 -7.78 4.81 33.75
N ILE A 74 -7.07 4.64 32.65
CA ILE A 74 -6.37 3.43 32.30
C ILE A 74 -5.06 3.38 33.10
N LYS A 75 -4.92 2.41 34.01
CA LYS A 75 -3.67 2.11 34.73
C LYS A 75 -3.23 0.69 34.39
N GLY A 76 -2.22 0.57 33.54
CA GLY A 76 -1.68 -0.73 33.11
C GLY A 76 -0.73 -0.69 31.93
N TYR A 77 -0.77 0.37 31.11
CA TYR A 77 0.18 0.58 30.02
C TYR A 77 1.42 1.34 30.49
N ASP A 78 2.43 1.39 29.62
CA ASP A 78 3.65 2.16 29.85
C ASP A 78 3.34 3.65 30.05
N SER A 79 4.31 4.37 30.63
CA SER A 79 4.15 5.79 30.95
C SER A 79 3.91 6.68 29.72
N SER A 80 4.40 6.30 28.54
CA SER A 80 4.19 7.04 27.29
C SER A 80 2.74 6.88 26.82
N THR A 81 2.23 5.65 26.79
CA THR A 81 0.84 5.38 26.37
C THR A 81 -0.18 6.03 27.31
N ASN A 82 0.02 5.95 28.63
CA ASN A 82 -0.88 6.60 29.59
C ASN A 82 -0.85 8.14 29.48
N GLY A 83 0.32 8.72 29.18
CA GLY A 83 0.46 10.17 28.96
C GLY A 83 -0.32 10.63 27.73
N LEU A 84 -0.19 9.91 26.61
CA LEU A 84 -0.94 10.21 25.39
C LEU A 84 -2.46 10.03 25.57
N LEU A 85 -2.88 8.97 26.27
CA LEU A 85 -4.29 8.75 26.57
C LEU A 85 -4.88 9.87 27.43
N SER A 86 -4.14 10.34 28.44
CA SER A 86 -4.56 11.45 29.29
C SER A 86 -4.73 12.74 28.48
N TYR A 87 -3.83 13.01 27.54
CA TYR A 87 -3.95 14.16 26.64
C TYR A 87 -5.18 14.05 25.72
N CYS A 88 -5.45 12.87 25.14
CA CYS A 88 -6.60 12.66 24.28
C CYS A 88 -7.95 12.70 25.00
N LEU A 89 -7.99 12.42 26.31
CA LEU A 89 -9.20 12.49 27.13
C LEU A 89 -9.48 13.89 27.69
N ASP A 90 -8.46 14.76 27.76
CA ASP A 90 -8.57 16.15 28.24
C ASP A 90 -8.95 17.14 27.12
N GLN A 91 -8.82 16.72 25.85
CA GLN A 91 -9.33 17.41 24.65
C GLN A 91 -10.81 17.12 24.42
#